data_AF-A0A414AS58-F1
#
_entry.id   AF-A0A414AS58-F1
#
_cell.length_a   1.000
_cell.length_b   1.000
_cell.length_c   1.000
_cell.angle_alpha   90.00
_cell.angle_beta   90.00
_cell.angle_gamma   90.00
#
_symmetry.space_group_name_H-M   'P 1'
#
loop_
_entity.id
_entity.type
_entity.pdbx_description
1 polymer ?
#
loop_
_entity_poly.entity_id
_entity_poly.type
_entity_poly.pdbx_seq_one_letter_code
_entity_poly.pdbx_strand_id
1 'polypeptide(L)'
;MKVLRKQEIETANIQVGDQIVIPLAELGEFTATAHKVTDEGVMFIFDEYVTCRPMNNCSTNKGGFEKSDLKKWMDTVLFMAFPEELRDKIYGLTIPTVGQIVGHEDEWDNKNLEPDSDEQLPLMKECKNRIACFEDQLTWGWLRNATKEEFSSAYFAAVNAGGGADCLGASSSYGVRPEFWLVKQESRGPVPRRSGRYPWGFDAGSEDILHYCQNDVMVTKEAVLKMEIWNKENEIDTLRKEIEKLEKYKQYDKATAETKVIMDSFVRAGFTENQALDMVKRYSV
;
A
#
# COMPACT_ATOMS: atom_id res chain seq x y z
N MET A 1 18.27 -41.61 1.54
CA MET A 1 18.41 -40.17 1.87
C MET A 1 17.15 -39.46 1.43
N LYS A 2 16.53 -38.64 2.27
CA LYS A 2 15.39 -37.80 1.90
C LYS A 2 15.90 -36.38 1.69
N VAL A 3 15.50 -35.74 0.60
CA VAL A 3 15.95 -34.39 0.21
C VAL A 3 14.70 -33.57 -0.11
N LEU A 4 14.62 -32.35 0.43
CA LEU A 4 13.60 -31.38 0.08
C LEU A 4 14.23 -30.36 -0.89
N ARG A 5 13.52 -30.02 -1.96
CA ARG A 5 13.92 -28.99 -2.92
C ARG A 5 12.80 -27.97 -3.04
N LYS A 6 13.13 -26.68 -2.95
CA LYS A 6 12.21 -25.62 -3.33
C LYS A 6 12.04 -25.66 -4.85
N GLN A 7 10.82 -25.45 -5.32
CA GLN A 7 10.49 -25.33 -6.75
C GLN A 7 9.70 -24.05 -6.91
N GLU A 8 10.02 -23.30 -7.96
CA GLU A 8 9.23 -22.14 -8.39
C GLU A 8 8.16 -22.63 -9.36
N ILE A 9 6.91 -22.27 -9.11
CA ILE A 9 5.76 -22.72 -9.90
C ILE A 9 4.92 -21.49 -10.20
N GLU A 10 4.62 -21.28 -11.48
CA GLU A 10 3.65 -20.28 -11.90
C GLU A 10 2.24 -20.78 -11.56
N THR A 11 1.56 -20.10 -10.65
CA THR A 11 0.22 -20.49 -10.19
C THR A 11 -0.60 -19.26 -9.81
N ALA A 12 -1.90 -19.29 -10.12
CA ALA A 12 -2.87 -18.32 -9.64
C ALA A 12 -3.40 -18.66 -8.23
N ASN A 13 -3.21 -19.91 -7.78
CA ASN A 13 -3.74 -20.43 -6.53
C ASN A 13 -2.67 -20.39 -5.44
N ILE A 14 -2.60 -19.27 -4.72
CA ILE A 14 -1.68 -19.06 -3.61
C ILE A 14 -2.22 -19.73 -2.33
N GLN A 15 -1.35 -20.43 -1.62
CA GLN A 15 -1.62 -21.12 -0.36
C GLN A 15 -0.79 -20.51 0.78
N VAL A 16 -1.23 -20.76 2.03
CA VAL A 16 -0.44 -20.38 3.21
C VAL A 16 0.90 -21.13 3.19
N GLY A 17 1.99 -20.40 3.32
CA GLY A 17 3.36 -20.92 3.24
C GLY A 17 4.04 -20.74 1.88
N ASP A 18 3.30 -20.34 0.84
CA ASP A 18 3.91 -19.96 -0.44
C ASP A 18 4.77 -18.71 -0.26
N GLN A 19 5.91 -18.68 -0.95
CA GLN A 19 6.84 -17.56 -0.91
C GLN A 19 6.88 -16.86 -2.27
N ILE A 20 7.00 -15.54 -2.24
CA ILE A 20 7.22 -14.72 -3.43
C ILE A 20 8.48 -13.87 -3.24
N VAL A 21 9.16 -13.58 -4.35
CA VAL A 21 10.32 -12.69 -4.40
C VAL A 21 9.85 -11.31 -4.81
N ILE A 22 10.27 -10.29 -4.06
CA ILE A 22 9.87 -8.89 -4.26
C ILE A 22 11.13 -8.03 -4.34
N PRO A 23 11.46 -7.49 -5.53
CA PRO A 23 12.47 -6.46 -5.65
C PRO A 23 11.88 -5.12 -5.18
N LEU A 24 12.40 -4.61 -4.07
CA LEU A 24 12.11 -3.27 -3.57
C LEU A 24 13.19 -2.31 -4.07
N ALA A 25 12.79 -1.33 -4.88
CA ALA A 25 13.70 -0.35 -5.44
C ALA A 25 14.53 0.34 -4.33
N GLU A 26 15.84 0.43 -4.52
CA GLU A 26 16.81 1.02 -3.59
C GLU A 26 17.00 0.28 -2.24
N LEU A 27 16.16 -0.72 -1.92
CA LEU A 27 16.25 -1.51 -0.68
C LEU A 27 16.80 -2.92 -0.90
N GLY A 28 16.61 -3.50 -2.08
CA GLY A 28 17.09 -4.83 -2.44
C GLY A 28 15.98 -5.81 -2.78
N GLU A 29 16.34 -7.08 -2.89
CA GLU A 29 15.41 -8.16 -3.18
C GLU A 29 15.11 -8.95 -1.91
N PHE A 30 13.83 -9.20 -1.65
CA PHE A 30 13.39 -9.88 -0.43
C PHE A 30 12.37 -10.96 -0.74
N THR A 31 12.30 -11.97 0.12
CA THR A 31 11.20 -12.94 0.08
C THR A 31 10.09 -12.56 1.05
N ALA A 32 8.84 -12.86 0.69
CA ALA A 32 7.69 -12.72 1.55
C ALA A 32 6.85 -14.00 1.53
N THR A 33 6.40 -14.44 2.70
CA THR A 33 5.60 -15.66 2.88
C THR A 33 4.12 -15.32 3.03
N ALA A 34 3.26 -16.09 2.38
CA ALA A 34 1.81 -16.01 2.53
C ALA A 34 1.38 -16.54 3.90
N HIS A 35 0.80 -15.68 4.73
CA HIS A 35 0.37 -16.02 6.08
C HIS A 35 -1.15 -16.21 6.23
N LYS A 36 -1.93 -15.58 5.35
CA LYS A 36 -3.39 -15.68 5.38
C LYS A 36 -3.94 -15.60 3.96
N VAL A 37 -4.80 -16.55 3.60
CA VAL A 37 -5.49 -16.58 2.30
C VAL A 37 -6.98 -16.46 2.56
N THR A 38 -7.62 -15.49 1.91
CA THR A 38 -9.07 -15.24 2.00
C THR A 38 -9.66 -15.18 0.59
N ASP A 39 -10.97 -15.01 0.49
CA ASP A 39 -11.63 -14.78 -0.80
C ASP A 39 -11.25 -13.42 -1.41
N GLU A 40 -11.00 -12.40 -0.58
CA GLU A 40 -10.65 -11.04 -1.04
C GLU A 40 -9.19 -10.91 -1.47
N GLY A 41 -8.30 -11.68 -0.85
CA GLY A 41 -6.88 -11.49 -1.05
C GLY A 41 -5.98 -12.38 -0.22
N VAL A 42 -4.69 -12.13 -0.35
CA VAL A 42 -3.62 -12.87 0.34
C VAL A 42 -2.77 -11.89 1.12
N MET A 43 -2.55 -12.20 2.40
CA MET A 43 -1.66 -11.49 3.29
C MET A 43 -0.27 -12.10 3.24
N PHE A 44 0.72 -11.26 2.98
CA PHE A 44 2.12 -11.61 2.99
C PHE A 44 2.84 -10.85 4.09
N ILE A 45 3.85 -11.50 4.68
CA ILE A 45 4.82 -10.87 5.57
C ILE A 45 6.20 -11.14 5.00
N PHE A 46 7.05 -10.12 4.90
CA PHE A 46 8.44 -10.29 4.48
C PHE A 46 9.17 -11.26 5.42
N ASP A 47 10.07 -12.09 4.91
CA ASP A 47 10.78 -13.07 5.74
C ASP A 47 11.91 -12.43 6.56
N GLU A 48 12.43 -11.30 6.07
CA GLU A 48 13.50 -10.51 6.66
C GLU A 48 13.04 -9.08 6.93
N TYR A 49 13.83 -8.33 7.71
CA TYR A 49 13.61 -6.89 7.85
C TYR A 49 14.14 -6.18 6.61
N VAL A 50 13.31 -5.31 6.02
CA VAL A 50 13.69 -4.58 4.80
C VAL A 50 14.58 -3.37 5.09
N THR A 51 14.61 -2.93 6.35
CA THR A 51 15.41 -1.82 6.85
C THR A 51 15.35 -1.78 8.38
N CYS A 52 16.25 -1.02 9.02
CA CYS A 52 16.16 -0.65 10.43
C CYS A 52 15.93 0.86 10.57
N ARG A 53 14.86 1.25 11.27
CA ARG A 53 14.53 2.68 11.50
C ARG A 53 13.70 2.86 12.77
N PRO A 54 13.65 4.08 13.33
CA PRO A 54 12.79 4.36 14.46
C PRO A 54 11.31 4.33 14.09
N MET A 55 10.46 4.03 15.08
CA MET A 55 9.02 4.18 14.95
C MET A 55 8.64 5.66 14.81
N ASN A 56 9.22 6.51 15.66
CA ASN A 56 9.07 7.97 15.67
C ASN A 56 10.41 8.64 15.96
N ASN A 57 10.66 9.80 15.37
CA ASN A 57 11.88 10.56 15.66
C ASN A 57 11.95 11.04 17.11
N CYS A 58 10.81 11.34 17.69
CA CYS A 58 10.69 11.77 19.08
C CYS A 58 10.18 10.57 19.93
N SER A 59 10.60 10.50 21.20
CA SER A 59 10.29 9.37 22.10
C SER A 59 8.85 9.44 22.63
N THR A 60 7.87 9.25 21.74
CA THR A 60 6.44 9.23 22.06
C THR A 60 5.71 8.17 21.24
N ASN A 61 4.67 7.57 21.83
CA ASN A 61 3.75 6.67 21.14
C ASN A 61 2.36 7.29 20.89
N LYS A 62 2.23 8.61 21.13
CA LYS A 62 0.95 9.31 21.01
C LYS A 62 0.37 9.15 19.62
N GLY A 63 -0.86 8.65 19.56
CA GLY A 63 -1.56 8.41 18.30
C GLY A 63 -1.31 7.04 17.67
N GLY A 64 -0.46 6.21 18.29
CA GLY A 64 -0.18 4.86 17.85
C GLY A 64 0.57 4.78 16.51
N PHE A 65 0.64 3.58 15.96
CA PHE A 65 1.36 3.32 14.71
C PHE A 65 0.81 4.13 13.53
N GLU A 66 -0.52 4.31 13.43
CA GLU A 66 -1.15 5.00 12.30
C GLU A 66 -0.73 6.47 12.16
N LYS A 67 -0.25 7.08 13.24
CA LYS A 67 0.27 8.47 13.24
C LYS A 67 1.80 8.53 13.34
N SER A 68 2.47 7.40 13.19
CA SER A 68 3.92 7.31 13.37
C SER A 68 4.70 7.80 12.14
N ASP A 69 5.95 8.23 12.37
CA ASP A 69 6.88 8.57 11.28
C ASP A 69 7.18 7.34 10.41
N LEU A 70 7.24 6.16 11.03
CA LEU A 70 7.42 4.91 10.31
C LEU A 70 6.26 4.63 9.35
N LYS A 71 5.02 4.76 9.82
CA LYS A 71 3.83 4.57 8.96
C LYS A 71 3.82 5.57 7.79
N LYS A 72 4.17 6.83 8.06
CA LYS A 72 4.34 7.82 6.99
C LYS A 72 5.39 7.38 5.96
N TRP A 73 6.56 6.93 6.40
CA TRP A 73 7.59 6.41 5.49
C TRP A 73 7.11 5.18 4.70
N MET A 74 6.33 4.29 5.33
CA MET A 74 5.79 3.12 4.64
C MET A 74 4.81 3.50 3.54
N ASP A 75 3.91 4.45 3.81
CA ASP A 75 2.89 4.89 2.85
C ASP A 75 3.46 5.71 1.70
N THR A 76 4.61 6.37 1.89
CA THR A 76 5.21 7.22 0.86
C THR A 76 6.40 6.57 0.16
N VAL A 77 7.37 6.07 0.91
CA VAL A 77 8.65 5.59 0.34
C VAL A 77 8.59 4.10 0.08
N LEU A 78 8.25 3.29 1.09
CA LEU A 78 8.21 1.83 0.93
C LEU A 78 7.17 1.42 -0.11
N PHE A 79 5.98 2.03 -0.09
CA PHE A 79 4.95 1.76 -1.08
C PHE A 79 5.45 2.00 -2.52
N MET A 80 6.22 3.07 -2.75
CA MET A 80 6.80 3.37 -4.07
C MET A 80 7.95 2.43 -4.43
N ALA A 81 8.61 1.82 -3.46
CA ALA A 81 9.67 0.85 -3.70
C ALA A 81 9.13 -0.48 -4.27
N PHE A 82 7.85 -0.82 -4.05
CA PHE A 82 7.26 -2.02 -4.64
C PHE A 82 7.20 -1.95 -6.17
N PRO A 83 7.32 -3.10 -6.87
CA PRO A 83 7.08 -3.19 -8.30
C PRO A 83 5.70 -2.66 -8.69
N GLU A 84 5.62 -1.95 -9.82
CA GLU A 84 4.38 -1.33 -10.29
C GLU A 84 3.19 -2.29 -10.37
N GLU A 85 3.43 -3.50 -10.87
CA GLU A 85 2.43 -4.57 -11.00
C GLU A 85 1.84 -5.03 -9.66
N LEU A 86 2.62 -4.93 -8.58
CA LEU A 86 2.17 -5.25 -7.23
C LEU A 86 1.49 -4.05 -6.58
N ARG A 87 2.01 -2.82 -6.78
CA ARG A 87 1.42 -1.60 -6.19
C ARG A 87 -0.06 -1.44 -6.50
N ASP A 88 -0.47 -1.77 -7.72
CA ASP A 88 -1.89 -1.70 -8.12
C ASP A 88 -2.80 -2.73 -7.44
N LYS A 89 -2.22 -3.80 -6.91
CA LYS A 89 -2.93 -4.90 -6.24
C LYS A 89 -2.84 -4.82 -4.73
N ILE A 90 -1.92 -4.01 -4.19
CA ILE A 90 -1.77 -3.79 -2.75
C ILE A 90 -2.94 -2.92 -2.25
N TYR A 91 -3.70 -3.45 -1.30
CA TYR A 91 -4.79 -2.70 -0.65
C TYR A 91 -4.58 -2.50 0.86
N GLY A 92 -3.51 -3.06 1.42
CA GLY A 92 -3.07 -2.81 2.79
C GLY A 92 -1.56 -2.96 2.88
N LEU A 93 -0.89 -2.00 3.54
CA LEU A 93 0.55 -2.02 3.83
C LEU A 93 0.78 -1.49 5.25
N THR A 94 1.42 -2.30 6.08
CA THR A 94 1.56 -2.08 7.52
C THR A 94 2.67 -2.97 8.09
N ILE A 95 2.82 -3.07 9.41
CA ILE A 95 3.64 -4.07 10.10
C ILE A 95 2.76 -4.98 10.98
N PRO A 96 3.20 -6.21 11.30
CA PRO A 96 2.41 -7.14 12.11
C PRO A 96 2.06 -6.60 13.51
N THR A 97 0.97 -7.11 14.07
CA THR A 97 0.56 -6.90 15.47
C THR A 97 1.15 -7.97 16.40
N VAL A 98 1.09 -7.72 17.70
CA VAL A 98 1.42 -8.71 18.73
C VAL A 98 0.54 -9.94 18.58
N GLY A 99 -0.76 -9.76 18.39
CA GLY A 99 -1.70 -10.85 18.16
C GLY A 99 -1.27 -11.74 16.99
N GLN A 100 -0.91 -11.17 15.85
CA GLN A 100 -0.49 -11.94 14.67
C GLN A 100 0.80 -12.76 14.88
N ILE A 101 1.77 -12.22 15.62
CA ILE A 101 3.10 -12.84 15.77
C ILE A 101 3.18 -13.75 17.01
N VAL A 102 2.84 -13.20 18.18
CA VAL A 102 3.02 -13.88 19.46
C VAL A 102 1.71 -14.45 19.98
N GLY A 103 0.58 -13.80 19.66
CA GLY A 103 -0.72 -14.10 20.23
C GLY A 103 -0.94 -13.39 21.57
N HIS A 104 -2.05 -13.72 22.23
CA HIS A 104 -2.53 -13.02 23.43
C HIS A 104 -2.49 -13.88 24.69
N GLU A 105 -1.65 -14.92 24.73
CA GLU A 105 -1.57 -15.83 25.87
C GLU A 105 -0.78 -15.23 27.06
N ASP A 106 0.08 -14.26 26.81
CA ASP A 106 0.93 -13.65 27.83
C ASP A 106 0.18 -12.57 28.64
N GLU A 107 0.21 -12.69 29.96
CA GLU A 107 -0.49 -11.75 30.85
C GLU A 107 0.18 -10.36 30.87
N TRP A 108 1.50 -10.29 30.70
CA TRP A 108 2.23 -9.04 30.70
C TRP A 108 1.92 -8.24 29.44
N ASP A 109 1.88 -8.88 28.28
CA ASP A 109 1.51 -8.25 27.01
C ASP A 109 0.11 -7.63 27.09
N ASN A 110 -0.87 -8.43 27.50
CA ASN A 110 -2.27 -7.98 27.66
C ASN A 110 -2.43 -6.84 28.67
N LYS A 111 -1.57 -6.81 29.69
CA LYS A 111 -1.59 -5.76 30.71
C LYS A 111 -1.02 -4.44 30.20
N ASN A 112 0.09 -4.48 29.46
CA ASN A 112 0.90 -3.28 29.18
C ASN A 112 0.79 -2.77 27.74
N LEU A 113 0.32 -3.57 26.79
CA LEU A 113 0.20 -3.21 25.38
C LEU A 113 -1.24 -2.86 25.02
N GLU A 114 -1.41 -1.87 24.13
CA GLU A 114 -2.71 -1.58 23.53
C GLU A 114 -3.22 -2.83 22.79
N PRO A 115 -4.48 -3.25 23.03
CA PRO A 115 -4.99 -4.50 22.51
C PRO A 115 -5.17 -4.44 20.99
N ASP A 116 -4.89 -5.55 20.33
CA ASP A 116 -5.34 -5.81 18.96
C ASP A 116 -6.34 -6.97 18.94
N SER A 117 -7.10 -7.08 17.85
CA SER A 117 -8.11 -8.13 17.67
C SER A 117 -7.60 -9.31 16.84
N ASP A 118 -6.31 -9.35 16.51
CA ASP A 118 -5.79 -10.36 15.61
C ASP A 118 -5.42 -11.64 16.36
N GLU A 119 -5.69 -12.78 15.74
CA GLU A 119 -5.26 -14.08 16.24
C GLU A 119 -3.85 -14.42 15.75
N GLN A 120 -3.15 -15.24 16.53
CA GLN A 120 -1.82 -15.72 16.14
C GLN A 120 -1.88 -16.51 14.84
N LEU A 121 -1.04 -16.08 13.89
CA LEU A 121 -0.97 -16.71 12.58
C LEU A 121 -0.46 -18.16 12.74
N PRO A 122 -1.04 -19.14 12.01
CA PRO A 122 -0.69 -20.55 12.17
C PRO A 122 0.81 -20.84 12.04
N LEU A 123 1.49 -20.17 11.11
CA LEU A 123 2.93 -20.31 10.92
C LEU A 123 3.75 -19.69 12.06
N MET A 124 3.23 -18.66 12.74
CA MET A 124 3.95 -17.95 13.82
C MET A 124 3.95 -18.74 15.15
N LYS A 125 3.17 -19.81 15.27
CA LYS A 125 3.26 -20.75 16.41
C LYS A 125 4.68 -21.31 16.55
N GLU A 126 5.32 -21.60 15.42
CA GLU A 126 6.72 -21.98 15.37
C GLU A 126 7.61 -20.75 15.59
N CYS A 127 8.35 -20.70 16.70
CA CYS A 127 9.16 -19.54 17.11
C CYS A 127 10.13 -19.04 16.04
N LYS A 128 10.76 -19.97 15.30
CA LYS A 128 11.68 -19.64 14.20
C LYS A 128 11.09 -18.72 13.12
N ASN A 129 9.76 -18.70 12.95
CA ASN A 129 9.09 -17.89 11.94
C ASN A 129 8.81 -16.45 12.44
N ARG A 130 8.83 -16.26 13.77
CA ARG A 130 8.65 -14.94 14.41
C ARG A 130 9.93 -14.10 14.33
N ILE A 131 11.07 -14.77 14.43
CA ILE A 131 12.38 -14.13 14.40
C ILE A 131 12.76 -13.82 12.94
N ALA A 132 13.40 -12.67 12.72
CA ALA A 132 13.89 -12.25 11.41
C ALA A 132 15.28 -11.62 11.51
N CYS A 133 15.96 -11.54 10.38
CA CYS A 133 17.28 -10.95 10.26
C CYS A 133 17.21 -9.61 9.52
N PHE A 134 18.20 -8.75 9.80
CA PHE A 134 18.56 -7.61 8.97
C PHE A 134 20.04 -7.78 8.64
N GLU A 135 20.40 -7.80 7.35
CA GLU A 135 21.79 -8.01 6.89
C GLU A 135 22.45 -9.23 7.57
N ASP A 136 21.77 -10.39 7.53
CA ASP A 136 22.19 -11.66 8.14
C ASP A 136 22.32 -11.66 9.67
N GLN A 137 21.94 -10.58 10.35
CA GLN A 137 21.97 -10.48 11.81
C GLN A 137 20.59 -10.55 12.44
N LEU A 138 20.48 -11.40 13.45
CA LEU A 138 19.28 -11.54 14.28
C LEU A 138 18.94 -10.20 14.93
N THR A 139 17.79 -9.63 14.57
CA THR A 139 17.46 -8.24 14.92
C THR A 139 16.09 -8.16 15.59
N TRP A 140 15.93 -7.20 16.50
CA TRP A 140 14.64 -6.92 17.11
C TRP A 140 13.77 -6.17 16.11
N GLY A 141 12.47 -6.48 16.06
CA GLY A 141 11.59 -5.97 15.01
C GLY A 141 10.39 -5.25 15.57
N TRP A 142 9.97 -4.17 14.92
CA TRP A 142 8.77 -3.45 15.33
C TRP A 142 7.49 -4.25 15.14
N LEU A 143 6.57 -4.06 16.09
CA LEU A 143 5.16 -4.44 15.98
C LEU A 143 4.28 -3.19 16.06
N ARG A 144 3.04 -3.32 15.58
CA ARG A 144 2.11 -2.20 15.45
C ARG A 144 1.63 -1.63 16.79
N ASN A 145 1.55 -2.46 17.82
CA ASN A 145 0.91 -2.11 19.09
C ASN A 145 1.75 -1.07 19.85
N ALA A 146 1.11 -0.03 20.36
CA ALA A 146 1.73 0.88 21.32
C ALA A 146 1.65 0.28 22.73
N THR A 147 2.47 0.74 23.67
CA THR A 147 2.20 0.53 25.09
C THR A 147 1.04 1.41 25.56
N LYS A 148 0.29 0.93 26.56
CA LYS A 148 -0.74 1.73 27.23
C LYS A 148 -0.13 2.93 27.93
N GLU A 149 -0.87 4.04 27.98
CA GLU A 149 -0.38 5.31 28.53
C GLU A 149 0.05 5.18 30.00
N GLU A 150 -0.66 4.39 30.80
CA GLU A 150 -0.32 4.14 32.21
C GLU A 150 0.99 3.37 32.42
N PHE A 151 1.46 2.65 31.39
CA PHE A 151 2.72 1.94 31.43
C PHE A 151 3.86 2.78 30.85
N SER A 152 3.67 3.28 29.62
CA SER A 152 4.62 4.15 28.95
C SER A 152 3.96 4.90 27.80
N SER A 153 4.22 6.20 27.70
CA SER A 153 3.80 7.05 26.57
C SER A 153 4.87 7.16 25.48
N ALA A 154 5.92 6.33 25.54
CA ALA A 154 7.10 6.41 24.68
C ALA A 154 7.38 5.13 23.88
N TYR A 155 6.74 4.01 24.23
CA TYR A 155 7.13 2.70 23.75
C TYR A 155 6.12 2.09 22.78
N PHE A 156 6.66 1.22 21.91
CA PHE A 156 5.92 0.34 21.03
C PHE A 156 6.36 -1.10 21.23
N ALA A 157 5.47 -2.02 20.92
CA ALA A 157 5.74 -3.43 20.95
C ALA A 157 6.77 -3.81 19.88
N ALA A 158 7.52 -4.87 20.16
CA ALA A 158 8.52 -5.42 19.28
C ALA A 158 8.65 -6.93 19.48
N VAL A 159 9.28 -7.59 18.51
CA VAL A 159 9.71 -8.98 18.62
C VAL A 159 11.19 -8.99 18.99
N ASN A 160 11.53 -9.67 20.07
CA ASN A 160 12.93 -9.85 20.48
C ASN A 160 13.62 -10.97 19.70
N ALA A 161 14.94 -11.07 19.86
CA ALA A 161 15.77 -12.13 19.27
C ALA A 161 15.33 -13.57 19.59
N GLY A 162 14.59 -13.78 20.69
CA GLY A 162 14.04 -15.08 21.08
C GLY A 162 12.64 -15.36 20.53
N GLY A 163 12.05 -14.47 19.73
CA GLY A 163 10.71 -14.61 19.17
C GLY A 163 9.57 -14.32 20.17
N GLY A 164 9.88 -13.68 21.30
CA GLY A 164 8.88 -13.18 22.25
C GLY A 164 8.53 -11.71 21.99
N ALA A 165 7.43 -11.25 22.58
CA ALA A 165 7.10 -9.84 22.62
C ALA A 165 8.04 -9.09 23.59
N ASP A 166 8.29 -7.82 23.29
CA ASP A 166 9.02 -6.86 24.11
C ASP A 166 8.49 -5.44 23.82
N CYS A 167 8.99 -4.42 24.52
CA CYS A 167 8.64 -3.03 24.28
C CYS A 167 9.88 -2.14 24.18
N LEU A 168 9.92 -1.26 23.18
CA LEU A 168 11.11 -0.47 22.86
C LEU A 168 10.78 1.00 22.64
N GLY A 169 11.77 1.86 22.91
CA GLY A 169 11.70 3.30 22.71
C GLY A 169 11.40 3.69 21.28
N ALA A 170 10.37 4.50 21.03
CA ALA A 170 9.96 4.88 19.69
C ALA A 170 11.08 5.50 18.82
N SER A 171 12.05 6.18 19.46
CA SER A 171 13.21 6.81 18.81
C SER A 171 14.39 5.89 18.53
N SER A 172 14.36 4.65 19.00
CA SER A 172 15.43 3.68 18.76
C SER A 172 15.21 2.98 17.40
N SER A 173 16.29 2.66 16.70
CA SER A 173 16.22 2.02 15.39
C SER A 173 16.11 0.50 15.50
N TYR A 174 15.07 -0.09 14.93
CA TYR A 174 14.84 -1.54 14.91
C TYR A 174 14.28 -2.00 13.56
N GLY A 175 14.28 -3.31 13.35
CA GLY A 175 13.88 -3.93 12.10
C GLY A 175 12.43 -3.65 11.72
N VAL A 176 12.20 -3.32 10.45
CA VAL A 176 10.87 -3.14 9.87
C VAL A 176 10.54 -4.35 9.01
N ARG A 177 9.51 -5.10 9.42
CA ARG A 177 9.02 -6.30 8.71
C ARG A 177 7.64 -5.99 8.14
N PRO A 178 7.54 -5.59 6.86
CA PRO A 178 6.24 -5.21 6.32
C PRO A 178 5.28 -6.41 6.22
N GLU A 179 4.02 -6.12 6.45
CA GLU A 179 2.86 -6.93 6.12
C GLU A 179 2.07 -6.20 5.04
N PHE A 180 1.68 -6.91 3.99
CA PHE A 180 0.86 -6.35 2.93
C PHE A 180 -0.17 -7.33 2.40
N TRP A 181 -1.24 -6.78 1.84
CA TRP A 181 -2.35 -7.55 1.29
C TRP A 181 -2.48 -7.33 -0.22
N LEU A 182 -2.51 -8.43 -0.97
CA LEU A 182 -2.76 -8.43 -2.41
C LEU A 182 -4.20 -8.85 -2.71
N VAL A 183 -4.89 -8.11 -3.57
CA VAL A 183 -6.24 -8.48 -4.05
C VAL A 183 -6.16 -9.73 -4.95
N LYS A 184 -7.10 -10.66 -4.80
CA LYS A 184 -7.32 -11.72 -5.80
C LYS A 184 -8.08 -11.14 -7.00
N GLN A 185 -7.48 -11.21 -8.20
CA GLN A 185 -8.02 -10.60 -9.42
C GLN A 185 -9.48 -10.96 -9.74
N GLU A 186 -9.96 -12.12 -9.32
CA GLU A 186 -11.34 -12.57 -9.56
C GLU A 186 -12.38 -11.92 -8.62
N SER A 187 -11.95 -11.25 -7.54
CA SER A 187 -12.83 -10.84 -6.43
C SER A 187 -13.26 -9.37 -6.43
N ARG A 188 -12.57 -8.48 -7.17
CA ARG A 188 -12.88 -7.04 -7.19
C ARG A 188 -12.75 -6.44 -8.59
N GLY A 189 -13.69 -5.56 -8.95
CA GLY A 189 -13.49 -4.56 -10.01
C GLY A 189 -12.32 -3.61 -9.66
N PRO A 190 -11.98 -2.64 -10.52
CA PRO A 190 -10.83 -1.75 -10.29
C PRO A 190 -10.83 -1.20 -8.86
N VAL A 191 -9.72 -1.38 -8.14
CA VAL A 191 -9.57 -0.94 -6.75
C VAL A 191 -9.88 0.55 -6.70
N PRO A 192 -10.91 1.01 -5.95
CA PRO A 192 -11.23 2.42 -5.86
C PRO A 192 -10.06 3.13 -5.19
N ARG A 193 -9.22 3.79 -5.98
CA ARG A 193 -8.30 4.79 -5.46
C ARG A 193 -9.19 5.91 -4.93
N ARG A 194 -9.08 6.27 -3.64
CA ARG A 194 -9.64 7.53 -3.15
C ARG A 194 -9.00 8.65 -3.97
N SER A 195 -9.70 9.13 -4.98
CA SER A 195 -9.32 10.34 -5.69
C SER A 195 -9.48 11.51 -4.70
N GLY A 196 -8.37 12.13 -4.35
CA GLY A 196 -8.37 13.52 -3.90
C GLY A 196 -8.50 13.80 -2.40
N ARG A 197 -8.38 12.83 -1.49
CA ARG A 197 -8.16 13.14 -0.06
C ARG A 197 -7.60 11.94 0.72
N TYR A 198 -6.32 12.00 1.08
CA TYR A 198 -5.77 11.11 2.10
C TYR A 198 -6.57 11.26 3.40
N PRO A 199 -6.68 10.22 4.25
CA PRO A 199 -7.43 10.27 5.52
C PRO A 199 -6.98 11.36 6.50
N TRP A 200 -5.83 11.96 6.25
CA TRP A 200 -5.30 13.09 6.99
C TRP A 200 -5.53 14.34 6.15
N GLY A 201 -6.35 15.27 6.65
CA GLY A 201 -6.59 16.59 6.04
C GLY A 201 -5.32 17.44 6.04
N PHE A 202 -4.40 17.12 5.14
CA PHE A 202 -3.10 17.76 5.02
C PHE A 202 -3.24 19.00 4.13
N ASP A 203 -3.52 20.15 4.74
CA ASP A 203 -3.36 21.43 4.07
C ASP A 203 -1.85 21.66 3.89
N ALA A 204 -1.41 21.71 2.64
CA ALA A 204 -0.01 21.90 2.24
C ALA A 204 0.60 23.27 2.63
N GLY A 205 0.02 23.95 3.62
CA GLY A 205 0.40 25.30 4.06
C GLY A 205 0.46 25.52 5.58
N SER A 206 0.29 24.50 6.43
CA SER A 206 0.44 24.71 7.88
C SER A 206 1.93 24.69 8.30
N GLU A 207 2.43 25.83 8.79
CA GLU A 207 3.76 26.02 9.39
C GLU A 207 4.00 25.17 10.67
N ASP A 208 3.02 24.40 11.12
CA ASP A 208 3.04 23.60 12.36
C ASP A 208 4.02 22.41 12.35
N ILE A 209 4.75 22.17 11.25
CA ILE A 209 5.79 21.13 11.18
C ILE A 209 7.14 21.64 11.70
N LEU A 210 7.36 22.96 11.84
CA LEU A 210 8.69 23.52 12.13
C LEU A 210 9.14 23.46 13.59
N HIS A 211 8.43 22.76 14.48
CA HIS A 211 8.76 22.79 15.92
C HIS A 211 8.84 21.49 16.69
N TYR A 212 9.03 20.34 16.01
CA TYR A 212 9.48 19.15 16.71
C TYR A 212 10.63 18.45 15.99
N CYS A 213 11.74 18.37 16.73
CA CYS A 213 12.91 17.53 16.48
C CYS A 213 13.82 18.04 15.33
N GLN A 214 14.56 19.11 15.63
CA GLN A 214 15.88 19.36 15.04
C GLN A 214 16.80 18.16 15.38
N ASN A 215 17.16 17.38 14.35
CA ASN A 215 18.46 16.72 14.12
C ASN A 215 18.28 15.52 13.15
N ASP A 216 18.21 15.86 11.86
CA ASP A 216 18.73 15.17 10.69
C ASP A 216 18.91 13.63 10.70
N VAL A 217 17.96 12.94 10.05
CA VAL A 217 18.26 12.47 8.68
C VAL A 217 17.25 13.13 7.77
N MET A 218 17.72 14.14 7.04
CA MET A 218 17.07 14.70 5.87
C MET A 218 16.31 13.61 5.10
N VAL A 219 14.98 13.61 5.19
CA VAL A 219 14.18 13.32 3.99
C VAL A 219 14.66 14.38 3.02
N THR A 220 15.64 14.02 2.19
CA THR A 220 16.38 14.97 1.38
C THR A 220 15.37 15.85 0.66
N LYS A 221 15.65 17.15 0.53
CA LYS A 221 14.81 18.03 -0.32
C LYS A 221 14.53 17.36 -1.67
N GLU A 222 15.48 16.56 -2.15
CA GLU A 222 15.34 15.66 -3.29
C GLU A 222 14.21 14.62 -3.18
N ALA A 223 14.07 13.89 -2.07
CA ALA A 223 12.97 12.93 -1.87
C ALA A 223 11.59 13.63 -1.82
N VAL A 224 11.51 14.80 -1.18
CA VAL A 224 10.28 15.62 -1.18
C VAL A 224 9.96 16.09 -2.59
N LEU A 225 10.95 16.60 -3.32
CA LEU A 225 10.80 17.04 -4.71
C LEU A 225 10.44 15.89 -5.65
N LYS A 226 11.04 14.71 -5.49
CA LYS A 226 10.70 13.50 -6.26
C LYS A 226 9.24 13.11 -6.05
N MET A 227 8.74 13.22 -4.82
CA MET A 227 7.34 12.94 -4.52
C MET A 227 6.38 14.00 -5.10
N GLU A 228 6.75 15.29 -5.05
CA GLU A 228 5.99 16.35 -5.72
C GLU A 228 5.95 16.17 -7.24
N ILE A 229 7.07 15.78 -7.86
CA ILE A 229 7.16 15.49 -9.29
C ILE A 229 6.24 14.32 -9.63
N TRP A 230 6.32 13.21 -8.89
CA TRP A 230 5.50 12.03 -9.12
C TRP A 230 3.99 12.33 -8.99
N ASN A 231 3.60 13.13 -7.99
CA ASN A 231 2.20 13.57 -7.84
C ASN A 231 1.73 14.38 -9.05
N LYS A 232 2.56 15.32 -9.52
CA LYS A 232 2.26 16.14 -10.70
C LYS A 232 2.21 15.29 -11.98
N GLU A 233 3.07 14.29 -12.12
CA GLU A 233 3.06 13.37 -13.26
C GLU A 233 1.76 12.56 -13.34
N ASN A 234 1.27 12.04 -12.21
CA ASN A 234 -0.01 11.35 -12.14
C ASN A 234 -1.21 12.26 -12.44
N GLU A 235 -1.16 13.50 -11.96
CA GLU A 235 -2.19 14.49 -12.27
C GLU A 235 -2.21 14.81 -13.77
N ILE A 236 -1.04 14.99 -14.38
CA ILE A 236 -0.88 15.19 -15.83
C ILE A 236 -1.44 13.99 -16.62
N ASP A 237 -1.14 12.76 -16.21
CA ASP A 237 -1.64 11.57 -16.91
C ASP A 237 -3.16 11.40 -16.80
N THR A 238 -3.73 11.81 -15.66
CA THR A 238 -5.19 11.84 -15.48
C THR A 238 -5.82 12.88 -16.40
N LEU A 239 -5.26 14.10 -16.43
CA LEU A 239 -5.73 15.18 -17.29
C LEU A 239 -5.60 14.84 -18.78
N ARG A 240 -4.52 14.15 -19.18
CA ARG A 240 -4.34 13.68 -20.57
C ARG A 240 -5.44 12.74 -21.01
N LYS A 241 -5.82 11.77 -20.16
CA LYS A 241 -6.93 10.85 -20.44
C LYS A 241 -8.26 11.59 -20.57
N GLU A 242 -8.48 12.61 -19.74
CA GLU A 242 -9.69 13.43 -19.80
C GLU A 242 -9.74 14.30 -21.07
N ILE A 243 -8.61 14.90 -21.46
CA ILE A 243 -8.48 15.63 -22.73
C ILE A 243 -8.77 14.70 -23.92
N GLU A 244 -8.19 13.49 -23.97
CA GLU A 244 -8.45 12.54 -25.05
C GLU A 244 -9.94 12.18 -25.15
N LYS A 245 -10.61 12.03 -23.99
CA LYS A 245 -12.04 11.79 -23.92
C LYS A 245 -12.85 12.97 -24.47
N LEU A 246 -12.49 14.20 -24.08
CA LEU A 246 -13.15 15.42 -24.56
C LEU A 246 -12.93 15.66 -26.06
N GLU A 247 -11.74 15.35 -26.57
CA GLU A 247 -11.44 15.42 -28.01
C GLU A 247 -12.31 14.44 -28.81
N LYS A 248 -12.48 13.21 -28.31
CA LYS A 248 -13.43 12.26 -28.91
C LYS A 248 -14.86 12.81 -28.91
N TYR A 249 -15.33 13.34 -27.79
CA TYR A 249 -16.67 13.97 -27.74
C TYR A 249 -16.83 15.13 -28.73
N LYS A 250 -15.83 16.00 -28.83
CA LYS A 250 -15.85 17.12 -29.79
C LYS A 250 -15.91 16.63 -31.25
N GLN A 251 -15.24 15.52 -31.58
CA GLN A 251 -15.34 14.90 -32.89
C GLN A 251 -16.75 14.33 -33.15
N TYR A 252 -17.36 13.67 -32.16
CA TYR A 252 -18.74 13.18 -32.26
C TYR A 252 -19.74 14.33 -32.44
N ASP A 253 -19.60 15.43 -31.71
CA ASP A 253 -20.47 16.60 -31.85
C ASP A 253 -20.34 17.24 -33.23
N LYS A 254 -19.11 17.34 -33.75
CA LYS A 254 -18.86 17.85 -35.11
C LYS A 254 -19.50 16.94 -36.17
N ALA A 255 -19.31 15.64 -36.07
CA ALA A 255 -19.92 14.66 -36.98
C ALA A 255 -21.46 14.69 -36.90
N THR A 256 -22.01 14.90 -35.70
CA THR A 256 -23.47 15.04 -35.48
C THR A 256 -24.01 16.32 -36.09
N ALA A 257 -23.27 17.43 -36.00
CA ALA A 257 -23.64 18.69 -36.64
C ALA A 257 -23.61 18.59 -38.17
N GLU A 258 -22.57 17.97 -38.74
CA GLU A 258 -22.45 17.75 -40.19
C GLU A 258 -23.55 16.83 -40.73
N THR A 259 -23.83 15.71 -40.04
CA THR A 259 -24.92 14.80 -40.41
C THR A 259 -26.29 15.47 -40.30
N LYS A 260 -26.51 16.34 -39.30
CA LYS A 260 -27.74 17.14 -39.19
C LYS A 260 -27.92 18.12 -40.36
N VAL A 261 -26.85 18.80 -40.79
CA VAL A 261 -26.92 19.72 -41.95
C VAL A 261 -27.31 18.98 -43.23
N ILE A 262 -26.75 17.78 -43.45
CA ILE A 262 -27.08 16.93 -44.59
C ILE A 262 -28.53 16.44 -44.47
N MET A 263 -28.95 15.97 -43.29
CA MET A 263 -30.32 15.53 -43.04
C MET A 263 -31.34 16.64 -43.30
N ASP A 264 -31.10 17.85 -42.81
CA ASP A 264 -31.94 19.03 -43.04
C ASP A 264 -32.03 19.39 -44.54
N SER A 265 -30.98 19.12 -45.32
CA SER A 265 -31.01 19.34 -46.78
C SER A 265 -31.97 18.39 -47.50
N PHE A 266 -32.03 17.13 -47.08
CA PHE A 266 -32.99 16.15 -47.61
C PHE A 266 -34.42 16.46 -47.17
N VAL A 267 -34.61 16.89 -45.92
CA VAL A 267 -35.93 17.33 -45.43
C VAL A 267 -36.43 18.53 -46.24
N ARG A 268 -35.56 19.51 -46.53
CA ARG A 268 -35.90 20.66 -47.42
C ARG A 268 -36.24 20.24 -48.85
N ALA A 269 -35.67 19.14 -49.35
CA ALA A 269 -35.99 18.58 -50.66
C ALA A 269 -37.32 17.79 -50.71
N GLY A 270 -38.04 17.70 -49.58
CA GLY A 270 -39.36 17.09 -49.49
C GLY A 270 -39.39 15.64 -48.97
N PHE A 271 -38.27 15.13 -48.47
CA PHE A 271 -38.20 13.80 -47.86
C PHE A 271 -38.63 13.84 -46.39
N THR A 272 -39.27 12.76 -45.91
CA THR A 272 -39.58 12.61 -44.48
C THR A 272 -38.30 12.36 -43.67
N GLU A 273 -38.28 12.71 -42.38
CA GLU A 273 -37.09 12.51 -41.52
C GLU A 273 -36.57 11.07 -41.54
N ASN A 274 -37.45 10.08 -41.56
CA ASN A 274 -37.05 8.66 -41.63
C ASN A 274 -36.38 8.30 -42.96
N GLN A 275 -36.83 8.88 -44.08
CA GLN A 275 -36.20 8.69 -45.39
C GLN A 275 -34.85 9.42 -45.48
N ALA A 276 -34.76 10.63 -44.92
CA ALA A 276 -33.51 11.39 -44.84
C ALA A 276 -32.45 10.66 -44.00
N LEU A 277 -32.84 10.08 -42.86
CA LEU A 277 -31.95 9.29 -42.00
C LEU A 277 -31.40 8.04 -42.73
N ASP A 278 -32.26 7.32 -43.47
CA ASP A 278 -31.85 6.14 -44.23
C ASP A 278 -30.90 6.50 -45.38
N MET A 279 -31.13 7.65 -46.03
CA MET A 279 -30.24 8.16 -47.07
C MET A 279 -28.87 8.55 -46.53
N VAL A 280 -28.80 9.30 -45.41
CA VAL A 280 -27.52 9.67 -44.77
C VAL A 280 -26.72 8.42 -44.40
N LYS A 281 -27.38 7.37 -43.89
CA LYS A 281 -26.71 6.09 -43.58
C LYS A 281 -26.14 5.39 -44.81
N ARG A 282 -26.80 5.45 -45.98
CA ARG A 282 -26.31 4.84 -47.22
C ARG A 282 -25.14 5.60 -47.87
N TYR A 283 -25.03 6.90 -47.63
CA TYR A 283 -23.94 7.73 -48.16
C TYR A 283 -22.67 7.75 -47.29
N SER A 284 -22.71 7.17 -46.08
CA SER A 284 -21.62 7.25 -45.08
C SER A 284 -20.68 6.02 -45.05
N VAL A 285 -20.53 5.28 -46.16
CA VAL A 285 -19.61 4.13 -46.29
C VAL A 285 -18.22 4.57 -46.72
#